data_AF-A0A927A254-F1
#
_entry.id   AF-A0A927A254-F1
#
_cell.length_a   1.000
_cell.length_b   1.000
_cell.length_c   1.000
_cell.angle_alpha   90.00
_cell.angle_beta   90.00
_cell.angle_gamma   90.00
#
_symmetry.space_group_name_H-M   'P 1'
#
loop_
_entity.id
_entity.type
_entity.pdbx_description
1 polymer ?
#
loop_
_entity_poly.entity_id
_entity_poly.type
_entity_poly.pdbx_seq_one_letter_code
_entity_poly.pdbx_strand_id
1 'polypeptide(L)'
;MSDNGKILDLVNSSGFPFQLYLKDAIDKSSDIHGWDVLSSEHFWRSPNTGHEGFIDIILGSFGIRANYRAVIECKRTQDANWVFLTTDIANHPQYN
;
A
#
# COMPACT_ATOMS: atom_id res chain seq x y z
N MET A 1 -19.70 -19.55 -19.52
CA MET A 1 -19.32 -18.14 -19.28
C MET A 1 -18.37 -17.72 -20.38
N SER A 2 -18.64 -16.59 -21.04
CA SER A 2 -17.72 -16.01 -22.03
C SER A 2 -16.40 -15.62 -21.38
N ASP A 3 -15.30 -15.63 -22.13
CA ASP A 3 -13.97 -15.26 -21.60
C ASP A 3 -13.96 -13.85 -20.97
N ASN A 4 -14.77 -12.93 -21.50
CA ASN A 4 -14.94 -11.59 -20.94
C ASN A 4 -15.51 -11.61 -19.51
N GLY A 5 -16.40 -12.56 -19.19
CA GLY A 5 -16.94 -12.70 -17.83
C GLY A 5 -15.87 -13.12 -16.83
N LYS A 6 -15.00 -14.07 -17.21
CA LYS A 6 -13.91 -14.53 -16.35
C LYS A 6 -12.84 -13.46 -16.09
N ILE A 7 -12.52 -12.65 -17.11
CA ILE A 7 -11.57 -11.53 -16.98
C ILE A 7 -12.13 -10.47 -16.02
N LEU A 8 -13.41 -10.15 -16.16
CA LEU A 8 -14.05 -9.17 -15.29
C LEU A 8 -14.10 -9.65 -13.83
N ASP A 9 -14.40 -10.92 -13.60
CA ASP A 9 -14.39 -11.52 -12.27
C ASP A 9 -12.98 -11.49 -11.65
N LEU A 10 -11.95 -11.81 -12.44
CA LEU A 10 -10.55 -11.72 -12.01
C LEU A 10 -10.19 -10.29 -11.60
N VAL A 11 -10.47 -9.30 -12.44
CA VAL A 11 -10.19 -7.88 -12.15
C VAL A 11 -10.94 -7.42 -10.92
N ASN A 12 -12.22 -7.76 -10.78
CA ASN A 12 -13.05 -7.37 -9.65
C ASN A 12 -12.65 -8.06 -8.34
N SER A 13 -12.09 -9.28 -8.42
CA SER A 13 -11.55 -10.00 -7.26
C SER A 13 -10.20 -9.45 -6.80
N SER A 14 -9.50 -8.70 -7.64
CA SER A 14 -8.21 -8.09 -7.33
C SER A 14 -8.35 -6.76 -6.57
N GLY A 15 -7.25 -6.31 -5.96
CA GLY A 15 -7.13 -4.97 -5.39
C GLY A 15 -6.86 -3.87 -6.43
N PHE A 16 -6.66 -4.21 -7.70
CA PHE A 16 -6.17 -3.30 -8.72
C PHE A 16 -7.11 -2.11 -9.02
N PRO A 17 -8.45 -2.28 -9.12
CA PRO A 17 -9.34 -1.12 -9.26
C PRO A 17 -9.26 -0.16 -8.06
N PHE A 18 -9.07 -0.68 -6.85
CA PHE A 18 -8.90 0.14 -5.65
C PHE A 18 -7.57 0.89 -5.67
N GLN A 19 -6.50 0.24 -6.12
CA GLN A 19 -5.20 0.86 -6.34
C GLN A 19 -5.29 2.04 -7.32
N LEU A 20 -5.96 1.87 -8.47
CA LEU A 20 -6.14 2.95 -9.45
C LEU A 20 -6.88 4.14 -8.85
N TYR A 21 -7.95 3.88 -8.10
CA TYR A 21 -8.70 4.93 -7.40
C TYR A 21 -7.83 5.65 -6.36
N LEU A 22 -7.10 4.90 -5.53
CA LEU A 22 -6.29 5.47 -4.46
C LEU A 22 -5.15 6.33 -5.03
N LYS A 23 -4.51 5.88 -6.11
CA LYS A 23 -3.50 6.66 -6.84
C LYS A 23 -4.09 8.00 -7.32
N ASP A 24 -5.23 7.96 -8.01
CA ASP A 24 -5.90 9.17 -8.52
C ASP A 24 -6.32 10.11 -7.38
N ALA A 25 -6.83 9.57 -6.28
CA ALA A 25 -7.21 10.35 -5.11
C ALA A 25 -6.00 11.07 -4.49
N ILE A 26 -4.88 10.38 -4.30
CA ILE A 26 -3.63 10.94 -3.76
C ILE A 26 -3.10 12.03 -4.68
N ASP A 27 -3.01 11.77 -5.98
CA ASP A 27 -2.52 12.73 -6.97
C ASP A 27 -3.37 14.01 -6.98
N LYS A 28 -4.70 13.90 -6.78
CA LYS A 28 -5.62 15.05 -6.75
C LYS A 28 -5.58 15.85 -5.44
N SER A 29 -5.13 15.23 -4.34
CA SER A 29 -5.06 15.89 -3.03
C SER A 29 -3.63 16.13 -2.54
N SER A 30 -2.62 15.94 -3.40
CA SER A 30 -1.20 16.10 -3.06
C SER A 30 -0.89 17.48 -2.47
N ASP A 31 -1.49 18.55 -3.01
CA ASP A 31 -1.33 19.92 -2.50
C ASP A 31 -1.88 20.12 -1.08
N ILE A 32 -2.76 19.24 -0.61
CA ILE A 32 -3.41 19.33 0.71
C ILE A 32 -2.60 18.57 1.77
N HIS A 33 -2.13 17.37 1.45
CA HIS A 33 -1.45 16.49 2.41
C HIS A 33 0.07 16.37 2.20
N GLY A 34 0.60 16.87 1.08
CA GLY A 34 2.03 16.87 0.76
C GLY A 34 2.61 15.47 0.52
N TRP A 35 1.80 14.54 -0.01
CA TRP A 35 2.25 13.20 -0.40
C TRP A 35 2.08 13.03 -1.90
N ASP A 36 3.10 12.47 -2.52
CA ASP A 36 3.15 12.20 -3.95
C ASP A 36 3.30 10.70 -4.19
N VAL A 37 2.70 10.22 -5.28
CA VAL A 37 2.94 8.88 -5.79
C VAL A 37 4.31 8.85 -6.47
N LEU A 38 5.26 8.11 -5.90
CA LEU A 38 6.60 7.97 -6.46
C LEU A 38 6.71 6.80 -7.44
N SER A 39 5.96 5.72 -7.17
CA SER A 39 5.94 4.53 -8.01
C SER A 39 4.63 3.78 -7.80
N SER A 40 4.20 3.06 -8.83
CA SER A 40 3.08 2.11 -8.80
C SER A 40 3.51 0.84 -9.50
N GLU A 41 3.05 -0.32 -9.05
CA GLU A 41 3.49 -1.63 -9.56
C GLU A 41 5.03 -1.74 -9.55
N HIS A 42 5.65 -1.37 -8.41
CA HIS A 42 7.10 -1.32 -8.29
C HIS A 42 7.67 -2.71 -8.04
N PHE A 43 8.36 -3.27 -9.04
CA PHE A 43 9.09 -4.52 -8.87
C PHE A 43 10.25 -4.34 -7.89
N TRP A 44 10.41 -5.29 -6.98
CA TRP A 44 11.58 -5.37 -6.11
C TRP A 44 12.09 -6.81 -6.02
N ARG A 45 13.40 -6.95 -5.77
CA ARG A 45 14.04 -8.21 -5.45
C ARG A 45 15.03 -8.01 -4.30
N SER A 46 14.93 -8.82 -3.26
CA SER A 46 15.87 -8.84 -2.15
C SER A 46 17.20 -9.41 -2.64
N PRO A 47 18.31 -8.66 -2.50
CA PRO A 47 19.63 -9.16 -2.90
C PRO A 47 20.11 -10.31 -2.00
N ASN A 48 19.62 -10.39 -0.76
CA ASN A 48 20.09 -11.35 0.24
C ASN A 48 19.31 -12.67 0.24
N THR A 49 18.01 -12.62 -0.08
CA THR A 49 17.13 -13.80 -0.04
C THR A 49 16.67 -14.23 -1.43
N GLY A 50 16.84 -13.38 -2.45
CA GLY A 50 16.30 -13.60 -3.79
C GLY A 50 14.78 -13.44 -3.87
N HIS A 51 14.09 -13.17 -2.76
CA HIS A 51 12.64 -12.94 -2.76
C HIS A 51 12.31 -11.75 -3.62
N GLU A 52 11.21 -11.82 -4.35
CA GLU A 52 10.76 -10.76 -5.23
C GLU A 52 9.27 -10.58 -5.16
N GLY A 53 8.82 -9.43 -5.63
CA GLY A 53 7.41 -9.09 -5.70
C GLY A 53 7.20 -7.72 -6.31
N PHE A 54 5.96 -7.27 -6.23
CA PHE A 54 5.55 -5.94 -6.61
C PHE A 54 5.00 -5.23 -5.38
N ILE A 55 5.23 -3.93 -5.32
CA ILE A 55 4.56 -3.02 -4.40
C ILE A 55 3.52 -2.25 -5.20
N ASP A 56 2.27 -2.26 -4.76
CA ASP A 56 1.19 -1.61 -5.49
C ASP A 56 1.41 -0.10 -5.61
N ILE A 57 1.73 0.59 -4.50
CA ILE A 57 2.01 2.04 -4.48
C ILE A 57 3.12 2.39 -3.47
N ILE A 58 4.07 3.22 -3.91
CA ILE A 58 5.06 3.86 -3.05
C ILE A 58 4.76 5.36 -2.99
N LEU A 59 4.55 5.88 -1.79
CA LEU A 59 4.37 7.30 -1.54
C LEU A 59 5.61 7.96 -0.97
N GLY A 60 5.78 9.24 -1.28
CA GLY A 60 6.78 10.11 -0.69
C GLY A 60 6.17 11.40 -0.18
N SER A 61 6.62 11.87 0.97
CA SER A 61 6.43 13.25 1.40
C SER A 61 7.78 13.87 1.67
N PHE A 62 8.05 15.03 1.08
CA PHE A 62 9.33 15.71 1.14
C PHE A 62 9.15 17.04 1.86
N GLY A 63 9.66 17.12 3.09
CA GLY A 63 9.63 18.33 3.90
C GLY A 63 11.04 18.81 4.23
N ILE A 64 11.14 20.07 4.64
CA ILE A 64 12.42 20.69 5.05
C ILE A 64 13.06 19.94 6.24
N ARG A 65 12.25 19.36 7.12
CA ARG A 65 12.71 18.70 8.35
C ARG A 65 12.87 17.19 8.23
N ALA A 66 12.10 16.54 7.37
CA ALA A 66 12.08 15.09 7.23
C ALA A 66 11.52 14.67 5.86
N ASN A 67 11.99 13.52 5.39
CA ASN A 67 11.46 12.84 4.22
C ASN A 67 10.81 11.53 4.68
N TYR A 68 9.57 11.31 4.28
CA TYR A 68 8.83 10.10 4.61
C TYR A 68 8.61 9.23 3.36
N ARG A 69 8.51 7.93 3.59
CA ARG A 69 8.13 6.92 2.61
C ARG A 69 7.04 6.04 3.20
N ALA A 70 6.03 5.75 2.40
CA ALA A 70 5.01 4.77 2.74
C ALA A 70 4.89 3.77 1.60
N VAL A 71 4.73 2.50 1.97
CA VAL A 71 4.46 1.38 1.06
C VAL A 71 3.02 1.00 1.29
N ILE A 72 2.19 1.06 0.25
CA ILE A 72 0.76 0.74 0.32
C ILE A 72 0.50 -0.48 -0.55
N GLU A 73 -0.16 -1.46 0.05
CA GLU A 73 -0.71 -2.65 -0.60
C GLU A 73 -2.23 -2.54 -0.63
N CYS A 74 -2.83 -2.67 -1.80
CA CYS A 74 -4.24 -2.56 -2.07
C CYS A 74 -4.86 -3.95 -2.12
N LYS A 75 -5.70 -4.28 -1.13
CA LYS A 75 -6.44 -5.54 -1.10
C LYS A 75 -7.93 -5.29 -1.05
N ARG A 76 -8.68 -6.00 -1.89
CA ARG A 76 -10.13 -6.09 -1.77
C ARG A 76 -10.47 -7.19 -0.78
N THR A 77 -10.99 -6.81 0.38
CA THR A 77 -11.45 -7.77 1.39
C THR A 77 -12.89 -8.18 1.07
N GLN A 78 -13.17 -9.48 1.07
CA GLN A 78 -14.54 -10.00 0.96
C GLN A 78 -15.04 -10.50 2.32
N ASP A 79 -14.16 -11.12 3.13
CA ASP A 79 -14.37 -11.50 4.54
C ASP A 79 -13.01 -11.46 5.27
N ALA A 80 -12.55 -10.28 5.72
CA ALA A 80 -11.21 -10.15 6.33
C ALA A 80 -11.27 -9.81 7.81
N ASN A 81 -10.50 -10.55 8.61
CA ASN A 81 -10.17 -10.19 9.98
C ASN A 81 -8.93 -9.30 9.97
N TRP A 82 -9.05 -8.10 10.54
CA TRP A 82 -7.94 -7.16 10.64
C TRP A 82 -7.18 -7.44 11.93
N VAL A 83 -5.92 -7.86 11.80
CA VAL A 83 -5.03 -8.05 12.94
C VAL A 83 -4.10 -6.85 13.01
N PHE A 84 -4.29 -6.01 14.03
CA PHE A 84 -3.41 -4.89 14.30
C PHE A 84 -2.36 -5.33 15.34
N LEU A 85 -1.08 -5.14 15.01
CA LEU A 85 -0.02 -5.32 15.98
C LEU A 85 -0.03 -4.11 16.92
N THR A 86 -0.39 -4.32 18.18
CA THR A 86 -0.19 -3.31 19.23
C THR A 86 1.26 -3.39 19.68
N THR A 87 1.93 -2.25 19.79
CA THR A 87 3.22 -2.21 20.49
C THR A 87 2.95 -2.39 21.98
N ASP A 88 3.51 -3.43 22.59
CA ASP A 88 3.50 -3.64 24.03
C ASP A 88 4.43 -2.61 24.71
N ILE A 89 4.04 -1.32 24.69
CA ILE A 89 4.77 -0.27 25.44
C ILE A 89 4.28 -0.23 26.91
N ALA A 90 3.18 -0.92 27.24
CA ALA A 90 2.55 -0.84 28.55
C ALA A 90 3.31 -1.55 29.69
N ASN A 91 4.37 -2.33 29.42
CA ASN A 91 5.05 -3.14 30.45
C ASN A 91 6.58 -2.96 30.51
N HIS A 92 7.16 -1.89 29.95
CA HIS A 92 8.61 -1.66 30.10
C HIS A 92 8.90 -1.04 31.48
N PRO A 93 9.61 -1.73 32.41
CA PRO A 93 9.78 -1.30 33.80
C PRO A 93 10.77 -0.13 33.98
N GLN A 94 11.08 0.63 32.93
CA GLN A 94 12.02 1.76 32.99
C GLN A 94 11.36 3.12 33.28
N TYR A 95 10.06 3.15 33.58
CA TYR A 95 9.32 4.40 33.84
C TYR A 95 8.45 4.38 35.12
N ASN A 96 8.73 3.49 36.08
CA ASN A 96 8.18 3.58 37.45
C ASN A 96 9.30 3.91 38.44
#